data_AF-A0AB73ASP0-F1
#
_entry.id   AF-A0AB73ASP0-F1
#
_cell.length_a   1.000
_cell.length_b   1.000
_cell.length_c   1.000
_cell.angle_alpha   90.00
_cell.angle_beta   90.00
_cell.angle_gamma   90.00
#
_symmetry.space_group_name_H-M   'P 1'
#
loop_
_entity.id
_entity.type
_entity.pdbx_description
1 polymer ?
#
loop_
_entity_poly.entity_id
_entity_poly.type
_entity_poly.pdbx_seq_one_letter_code
_entity_poly.pdbx_strand_id
1 'polypeptide(L)'
;MAGGNPTLYGYVFDPNTQIDPLGLDCSYVSKDFKNGASFLITKKDYLRFIAGKKKVGRVDGQFVIPKKDMDNLLKKSNGDIAQIEKALGIPEGNWQDKGGLVRVDIPNPEDYNLRLPTANMSGANEKFELGGKTSGGIPEGVIDQVPKINVIITKL
;
A
#
# COMPACT_ATOMS: atom_id res chain seq x y z
N MET A 1 -10.24 -50.27 32.28
CA MET A 1 -10.77 -50.71 30.96
C MET A 1 -10.66 -49.50 30.04
N ALA A 2 -9.62 -49.46 29.19
CA ALA A 2 -9.68 -49.67 27.73
C ALA A 2 -10.56 -48.60 27.04
N GLY A 3 -10.09 -47.68 26.20
CA GLY A 3 -9.01 -47.76 25.21
C GLY A 3 -9.65 -47.91 23.82
N GLY A 4 -9.53 -46.89 22.95
CA GLY A 4 -10.03 -46.95 21.57
C GLY A 4 -9.87 -45.66 20.76
N ASN A 5 -8.65 -45.40 20.28
CA ASN A 5 -8.32 -44.44 19.21
C ASN A 5 -8.44 -45.16 17.85
N PRO A 6 -8.91 -44.52 16.76
CA PRO A 6 -7.94 -44.14 15.73
C PRO A 6 -8.34 -42.87 14.93
N THR A 7 -7.57 -41.80 15.02
CA THR A 7 -6.76 -41.22 13.92
C THR A 7 -6.33 -39.78 14.27
N LEU A 8 -5.03 -39.56 14.16
CA LEU A 8 -4.32 -38.31 14.38
C LEU A 8 -4.21 -37.56 13.04
N TYR A 9 -4.52 -36.27 13.01
CA TYR A 9 -3.70 -35.25 12.33
C TYR A 9 -3.75 -33.98 13.18
N GLY A 10 -2.61 -33.59 13.76
CA GLY A 10 -2.40 -32.24 14.26
C GLY A 10 -2.02 -31.32 13.11
N TYR A 11 -2.56 -30.10 13.10
CA TYR A 11 -1.93 -28.79 12.81
C TYR A 11 -3.07 -27.75 13.06
N VAL A 12 -2.95 -26.87 14.06
CA VAL A 12 -2.36 -25.51 14.07
C VAL A 12 -3.38 -24.42 13.76
N PHE A 13 -3.49 -23.48 14.71
CA PHE A 13 -3.98 -22.11 14.60
C PHE A 13 -4.90 -21.80 13.42
N ASP A 14 -6.21 -21.80 13.66
CA ASP A 14 -7.16 -21.20 12.72
C ASP A 14 -7.82 -20.01 13.43
N PRO A 15 -7.33 -18.77 13.22
CA PRO A 15 -8.05 -17.58 13.62
C PRO A 15 -9.22 -17.46 12.65
N ASN A 16 -10.23 -18.30 12.84
CA ASN A 16 -11.46 -18.32 12.08
C ASN A 16 -12.12 -16.95 12.17
N THR A 17 -11.81 -16.13 11.16
CA THR A 17 -12.78 -15.51 10.28
C THR A 17 -14.01 -15.01 11.01
N GLN A 18 -13.88 -13.89 11.71
CA GLN A 18 -15.03 -13.01 11.87
C GLN A 18 -15.43 -12.55 10.48
N ILE A 19 -16.40 -13.21 9.87
CA ILE A 19 -17.21 -12.59 8.83
C ILE A 19 -18.02 -11.54 9.57
N ASP A 20 -17.51 -10.32 9.59
CA ASP A 20 -18.24 -9.17 10.08
C ASP A 20 -19.48 -8.98 9.18
N PRO A 21 -20.70 -9.29 9.67
CA PRO A 21 -21.91 -9.21 8.85
C PRO A 21 -22.29 -7.75 8.52
N LEU A 22 -21.61 -6.77 9.13
CA LEU A 22 -21.86 -5.34 9.01
C LEU A 22 -20.73 -4.58 8.28
N GLY A 23 -19.55 -5.19 8.09
CA GLY A 23 -18.41 -4.59 7.36
C GLY A 23 -17.74 -3.40 8.08
N LEU A 24 -17.76 -3.39 9.42
CA LEU A 24 -17.16 -2.42 10.34
C LEU A 24 -15.69 -2.70 10.72
N ASP A 25 -15.08 -3.77 10.21
CA ASP A 25 -13.73 -4.15 10.61
C ASP A 25 -12.63 -3.26 9.98
N CYS A 26 -12.25 -2.18 10.68
CA CYS A 26 -11.16 -1.27 10.32
C CYS A 26 -9.75 -1.87 10.57
N SER A 27 -9.62 -3.16 10.90
CA SER A 27 -8.37 -3.73 11.40
C SER A 27 -7.58 -4.62 10.42
N TYR A 28 -8.05 -4.78 9.18
CA TYR A 28 -7.36 -5.57 8.15
C TYR A 28 -7.00 -4.76 6.90
N VAL A 29 -5.83 -5.05 6.32
CA VAL A 29 -5.45 -4.51 5.01
C VAL A 29 -6.36 -5.08 3.92
N SER A 30 -6.77 -4.25 2.96
CA SER A 30 -7.69 -4.67 1.89
C SER A 30 -7.18 -5.92 1.15
N LYS A 31 -8.10 -6.83 0.82
CA LYS A 31 -7.83 -7.99 -0.04
C LYS A 31 -7.44 -7.60 -1.47
N ASP A 32 -7.65 -6.36 -1.87
CA ASP A 32 -7.31 -5.85 -3.21
C ASP A 32 -5.79 -5.84 -3.46
N PHE A 33 -4.97 -5.86 -2.40
CA PHE A 33 -3.52 -5.96 -2.49
C PHE A 33 -3.01 -7.31 -3.03
N LYS A 34 -3.87 -8.35 -3.11
CA LYS A 34 -3.52 -9.66 -3.68
C LYS A 34 -3.01 -9.59 -5.12
N ASN A 35 -3.37 -8.55 -5.86
CA ASN A 35 -2.96 -8.35 -7.26
C ASN A 35 -1.86 -7.29 -7.40
N GLY A 36 -1.12 -7.04 -6.33
CA GLY A 36 -0.03 -6.08 -6.29
C GLY A 36 -0.41 -4.73 -5.70
N ALA A 37 0.62 -3.95 -5.39
CA ALA A 37 0.51 -2.61 -4.87
C ALA A 37 1.21 -1.59 -5.78
N SER A 38 0.84 -0.33 -5.63
CA SER A 38 1.49 0.78 -6.31
C SER A 38 1.65 1.98 -5.39
N PHE A 39 2.69 2.78 -5.62
CA PHE A 39 2.75 4.14 -5.12
C PHE A 39 3.28 5.09 -6.19
N LEU A 40 3.00 6.39 -6.01
CA LEU A 40 3.54 7.46 -6.83
C LEU A 40 4.59 8.25 -6.05
N ILE A 41 5.57 8.74 -6.80
CA ILE A 41 6.58 9.65 -6.30
C ILE A 41 6.87 10.68 -7.39
N THR A 42 7.21 11.91 -7.01
CA THR A 42 7.58 12.93 -8.00
C THR A 42 8.88 12.55 -8.71
N LYS A 43 9.07 12.95 -9.96
CA LYS A 43 10.32 12.69 -10.70
C LYS A 43 11.53 13.25 -9.94
N LYS A 44 11.39 14.45 -9.36
CA LYS A 44 12.41 15.07 -8.51
C LYS A 44 12.80 14.17 -7.33
N ASP A 45 11.83 13.64 -6.61
CA ASP A 45 12.09 12.79 -5.43
C ASP A 45 12.57 11.39 -5.83
N TYR A 46 12.09 10.83 -6.95
CA TYR A 46 12.62 9.60 -7.52
C TYR A 46 14.13 9.70 -7.77
N LEU A 47 14.57 10.78 -8.42
CA LEU A 47 15.99 11.01 -8.70
C LEU A 47 16.82 11.10 -7.42
N ARG A 48 16.28 11.75 -6.38
CA ARG A 48 16.96 11.95 -5.10
C ARG A 48 17.04 10.67 -4.25
N PHE A 49 15.95 9.90 -4.19
CA PHE A 49 15.79 8.84 -3.19
C PHE A 49 15.84 7.42 -3.76
N ILE A 50 15.60 7.22 -5.06
CA ILE A 50 15.45 5.87 -5.64
C ILE A 50 16.44 5.59 -6.78
N ALA A 51 16.74 6.57 -7.65
CA ALA A 51 17.47 6.32 -8.89
C ALA A 51 18.81 5.60 -8.69
N GLY A 52 19.61 6.01 -7.70
CA GLY A 52 20.90 5.41 -7.36
C GLY A 52 20.89 4.41 -6.19
N LYS A 53 19.72 3.97 -5.72
CA LYS A 53 19.60 3.09 -4.53
C LYS A 53 19.27 1.64 -4.92
N LYS A 54 19.67 0.69 -4.05
CA LYS A 54 19.38 -0.75 -4.21
C LYS A 54 18.00 -1.15 -3.68
N LYS A 55 17.40 -0.33 -2.82
CA LYS A 55 16.06 -0.54 -2.25
C LYS A 55 15.18 0.67 -2.52
N VAL A 56 13.88 0.43 -2.52
CA VAL A 56 12.82 1.40 -2.75
C VAL A 56 11.90 1.45 -1.53
N GLY A 57 11.37 2.63 -1.22
CA GLY A 57 10.51 2.86 -0.06
C GLY A 57 11.21 3.54 1.11
N ARG A 58 10.43 4.04 2.07
CA ARG A 58 10.95 4.67 3.29
C ARG A 58 11.41 3.61 4.29
N VAL A 59 12.38 3.98 5.13
CA VAL A 59 12.93 3.08 6.17
C VAL A 59 11.88 2.73 7.22
N ASP A 60 10.98 3.65 7.53
CA ASP A 60 9.91 3.50 8.52
C ASP A 60 8.60 2.94 7.93
N GLY A 61 8.58 2.64 6.63
CA GLY A 61 7.43 2.09 5.93
C GLY A 61 7.02 2.93 4.71
N GLN A 62 6.82 2.27 3.57
CA GLN A 62 6.33 2.88 2.34
C GLN A 62 4.82 2.70 2.22
N PHE A 63 4.11 3.82 2.16
CA PHE A 63 2.69 3.85 1.85
C PHE A 63 2.43 3.41 0.40
N VAL A 64 1.42 2.57 0.22
CA VAL A 64 1.01 1.98 -1.06
C VAL A 64 -0.52 1.86 -1.12
N ILE A 65 -1.06 1.87 -2.33
CA ILE A 65 -2.47 1.52 -2.60
C ILE A 65 -2.51 0.28 -3.50
N PRO A 66 -3.65 -0.44 -3.61
CA PRO A 66 -3.76 -1.55 -4.54
C PRO A 66 -3.48 -1.11 -5.98
N LYS A 67 -2.80 -1.97 -6.74
CA LYS A 67 -2.39 -1.65 -8.12
C LYS A 67 -3.58 -1.26 -9.01
N LYS A 68 -4.71 -1.97 -8.86
CA LYS A 68 -5.95 -1.72 -9.60
C LYS A 68 -6.52 -0.33 -9.32
N ASP A 69 -6.48 0.13 -8.07
CA ASP A 69 -6.94 1.46 -7.71
C ASP A 69 -6.04 2.55 -8.28
N MET A 70 -4.72 2.31 -8.32
CA MET A 70 -3.78 3.19 -9.01
C MET A 70 -4.09 3.28 -10.51
N ASP A 71 -4.36 2.15 -11.19
CA ASP A 71 -4.72 2.13 -12.60
C ASP A 71 -5.99 2.98 -12.85
N ASN A 72 -7.01 2.81 -12.00
CA ASN A 72 -8.25 3.56 -12.08
C ASN A 72 -8.04 5.05 -11.82
N LEU A 73 -7.22 5.40 -10.83
CA LEU A 73 -6.91 6.79 -10.48
C LEU A 73 -6.20 7.50 -11.64
N LEU A 74 -5.17 6.88 -12.21
CA LEU A 74 -4.42 7.46 -13.33
C LEU A 74 -5.30 7.63 -14.58
N LYS A 75 -6.18 6.65 -14.85
CA LYS A 75 -7.15 6.76 -15.94
C LYS A 75 -8.16 7.89 -15.73
N LYS A 76 -8.70 8.03 -14.52
CA LYS A 76 -9.71 9.05 -14.18
C LYS A 76 -9.13 10.46 -14.17
N SER A 77 -7.93 10.61 -13.62
CA SER A 77 -7.25 11.91 -13.53
C SER A 77 -6.76 12.40 -14.90
N ASN A 78 -6.50 11.50 -15.85
CA ASN A 78 -6.04 11.85 -17.20
C ASN A 78 -4.80 12.78 -17.18
N GLY A 79 -3.89 12.54 -16.23
CA GLY A 79 -2.67 13.34 -16.05
C GLY A 79 -2.83 14.59 -15.15
N ASP A 80 -4.03 14.87 -14.64
CA ASP A 80 -4.26 15.96 -13.69
C ASP A 80 -3.68 15.62 -12.30
N ILE A 81 -2.53 16.22 -11.99
CA ILE A 81 -1.82 16.00 -10.72
C ILE A 81 -2.65 16.50 -9.53
N ALA A 82 -3.47 17.56 -9.67
CA ALA A 82 -4.27 18.07 -8.56
C ALA A 82 -5.35 17.06 -8.13
N GLN A 83 -5.94 16.36 -9.11
CA GLN A 83 -6.88 15.27 -8.81
C GLN A 83 -6.18 14.08 -8.14
N ILE A 84 -4.96 13.75 -8.57
CA ILE A 84 -4.15 12.69 -7.95
C ILE A 84 -3.81 13.05 -6.50
N GLU A 85 -3.35 14.28 -6.26
CA GLU A 85 -3.02 14.78 -4.91
C GLU A 85 -4.22 14.64 -3.97
N LYS A 86 -5.39 15.10 -4.40
CA LYS A 86 -6.64 15.00 -3.64
C LYS A 86 -7.00 13.54 -3.33
N ALA A 87 -6.92 12.67 -4.32
CA ALA A 87 -7.28 11.25 -4.16
C ALA A 87 -6.32 10.49 -3.22
N LEU A 88 -5.04 10.85 -3.21
CA LEU A 88 -4.01 10.21 -2.39
C LEU A 88 -3.75 10.92 -1.05
N GLY A 89 -4.51 11.97 -0.72
CA GLY A 89 -4.30 12.71 0.53
C GLY A 89 -2.99 13.47 0.60
N ILE A 90 -2.43 13.84 -0.56
CA ILE A 90 -1.28 14.75 -0.65
C ILE A 90 -1.78 16.19 -0.42
N PRO A 91 -1.03 17.05 0.30
CA PRO A 91 -1.37 18.46 0.38
C PRO A 91 -1.39 19.10 -1.01
N GLU A 92 -2.35 19.98 -1.24
CA GLU A 92 -2.57 20.61 -2.55
C GLU A 92 -1.31 21.36 -3.00
N GLY A 93 -0.92 21.18 -4.26
CA GLY A 93 0.25 21.86 -4.83
C GLY A 93 1.59 21.18 -4.54
N ASN A 94 1.66 20.23 -3.59
CA ASN A 94 2.94 19.66 -3.16
C ASN A 94 3.66 18.86 -4.24
N TRP A 95 2.96 18.32 -5.24
CA TRP A 95 3.53 17.53 -6.34
C TRP A 95 3.58 18.31 -7.66
N GLN A 96 3.00 19.51 -7.71
CA GLN A 96 3.07 20.39 -8.88
C GLN A 96 4.51 20.84 -9.15
N ASP A 97 4.83 21.08 -10.43
CA ASP A 97 6.14 21.59 -10.89
C ASP A 97 7.37 20.75 -10.46
N LYS A 98 7.16 19.47 -10.10
CA LYS A 98 8.25 18.54 -9.70
C LYS A 98 8.69 17.59 -10.82
N GLY A 99 8.40 17.97 -12.06
CA GLY A 99 8.86 17.28 -13.27
C GLY A 99 8.06 16.03 -13.64
N GLY A 100 6.82 15.92 -13.19
CA GLY A 100 5.94 14.78 -13.42
C GLY A 100 6.04 13.71 -12.33
N LEU A 101 5.33 12.60 -12.55
CA LEU A 101 5.20 11.51 -11.59
C LEU A 101 5.91 10.25 -12.10
N VAL A 102 6.38 9.46 -11.15
CA VAL A 102 6.93 8.12 -11.38
C VAL A 102 6.08 7.17 -10.57
N ARG A 103 5.58 6.14 -11.24
CA ARG A 103 4.88 5.03 -10.63
C ARG A 103 5.84 3.91 -10.31
N VAL A 104 5.68 3.35 -9.12
CA VAL A 104 6.36 2.13 -8.70
C VAL A 104 5.31 1.07 -8.40
N ASP A 105 5.39 -0.06 -9.10
CA ASP A 105 4.55 -1.23 -8.88
C ASP A 105 5.34 -2.30 -8.12
N ILE A 106 4.68 -2.91 -7.12
CA ILE A 106 5.16 -3.97 -6.26
C ILE A 106 4.27 -5.19 -6.51
N PRO A 107 4.72 -6.18 -7.30
CA PRO A 107 3.87 -7.33 -7.66
C PRO A 107 3.39 -8.15 -6.46
N ASN A 108 4.26 -8.39 -5.47
CA ASN A 108 3.98 -9.22 -4.31
C ASN A 108 4.15 -8.41 -3.01
N PRO A 109 3.22 -7.50 -2.66
CA PRO A 109 3.38 -6.63 -1.49
C PRO A 109 3.35 -7.39 -0.16
N GLU A 110 2.66 -8.53 -0.10
CA GLU A 110 2.57 -9.37 1.11
C GLU A 110 3.93 -9.93 1.54
N ASP A 111 4.87 -10.12 0.59
CA ASP A 111 6.26 -10.53 0.87
C ASP A 111 7.06 -9.47 1.64
N TYR A 112 6.54 -8.23 1.74
CA TYR A 112 7.22 -7.07 2.32
C TYR A 112 6.46 -6.49 3.52
N ASN A 113 5.88 -7.35 4.36
CA ASN A 113 5.25 -6.94 5.63
C ASN A 113 4.14 -5.90 5.42
N LEU A 114 3.24 -6.19 4.48
CA LEU A 114 2.05 -5.39 4.22
C LEU A 114 1.16 -5.32 5.47
N ARG A 115 0.93 -4.10 5.95
CA ARG A 115 0.18 -3.83 7.19
C ARG A 115 -0.58 -2.51 7.10
N LEU A 116 -1.47 -2.29 8.06
CA LEU A 116 -2.13 -0.98 8.20
C LEU A 116 -1.12 0.09 8.64
N PRO A 117 -1.28 1.33 8.16
CA PRO A 117 -0.45 2.44 8.63
C PRO A 117 -0.72 2.76 10.10
N THR A 118 0.31 3.25 10.79
CA THR A 118 0.21 3.74 12.17
C THR A 118 0.46 5.24 12.21
N ALA A 119 -0.17 5.95 13.15
CA ALA A 119 -0.06 7.41 13.28
C ALA A 119 1.39 7.94 13.48
N ASN A 120 2.31 7.09 13.94
CA ASN A 120 3.70 7.48 14.22
C ASN A 120 4.64 7.40 12.99
N MET A 121 4.14 7.08 11.79
CA MET A 121 4.96 6.97 10.59
C MET A 121 5.21 8.35 9.96
N SER A 122 6.43 8.59 9.46
CA SER A 122 6.82 9.88 8.87
C SER A 122 6.15 10.19 7.52
N GLY A 123 5.40 9.24 6.96
CA GLY A 123 4.53 9.45 5.80
C GLY A 123 3.09 9.87 6.16
N ALA A 124 2.68 9.73 7.43
CA ALA A 124 1.40 10.25 7.91
C ALA A 124 1.49 11.79 7.97
N ASN A 125 0.43 12.47 7.49
CA ASN A 125 0.30 13.92 7.57
C ASN A 125 -1.00 14.30 8.29
N GLU A 126 -1.34 15.59 8.40
CA GLU A 126 -2.54 16.05 9.10
C GLU A 126 -3.87 15.48 8.55
N LYS A 127 -3.86 14.97 7.31
CA LYS A 127 -5.00 14.28 6.66
C LYS A 127 -5.02 12.77 6.91
N PHE A 128 -4.11 12.24 7.72
CA PHE A 128 -4.06 10.82 8.02
C PHE A 128 -5.28 10.41 8.84
N GLU A 129 -6.05 9.45 8.31
CA GLU A 129 -7.17 8.84 9.00
C GLU A 129 -6.82 7.39 9.36
N LEU A 130 -7.04 7.02 10.63
CA LEU A 130 -7.00 5.62 11.05
C LEU A 130 -8.10 4.84 10.32
N GLY A 131 -7.72 3.81 9.57
CA GLY A 131 -8.70 2.98 8.85
C GLY A 131 -8.23 2.36 7.53
N GLY A 132 -6.96 2.53 7.14
CA GLY A 132 -6.42 1.88 5.94
C GLY A 132 -7.01 2.43 4.65
N LYS A 133 -7.33 3.72 4.62
CA LYS A 133 -7.75 4.44 3.41
C LYS A 133 -7.10 5.81 3.36
N THR A 134 -6.84 6.29 2.14
CA THR A 134 -6.47 7.68 1.89
C THR A 134 -7.65 8.60 2.23
N SER A 135 -7.41 9.90 2.39
CA SER A 135 -8.48 10.90 2.54
C SER A 135 -9.41 10.97 1.31
N GLY A 136 -9.03 10.37 0.18
CA GLY A 136 -9.85 10.20 -1.02
C GLY A 136 -10.69 8.91 -1.03
N GLY A 137 -10.64 8.11 0.03
CA GLY A 137 -11.39 6.86 0.19
C GLY A 137 -10.77 5.62 -0.48
N ILE A 138 -9.53 5.71 -0.98
CA ILE A 138 -8.83 4.60 -1.63
C ILE A 138 -8.18 3.71 -0.56
N PRO A 139 -8.28 2.37 -0.62
CA PRO A 139 -7.56 1.50 0.31
C PRO A 139 -6.06 1.78 0.34
N GLU A 140 -5.46 1.80 1.52
CA GLU A 140 -4.06 2.14 1.76
C GLU A 140 -3.43 1.15 2.74
N GLY A 141 -2.17 0.82 2.50
CA GLY A 141 -1.34 0.00 3.35
C GLY A 141 0.10 0.50 3.39
N VAL A 142 0.91 -0.12 4.23
CA VAL A 142 2.34 0.17 4.38
C VAL A 142 3.12 -1.13 4.21
N ILE A 143 4.22 -1.06 3.46
CA ILE A 143 5.19 -2.14 3.28
C ILE A 143 6.58 -1.70 3.75
N ASP A 144 7.44 -2.67 4.03
CA ASP A 144 8.86 -2.42 4.25
C ASP A 144 9.58 -2.11 2.93
N GLN A 145 10.85 -1.73 3.02
CA GLN A 145 11.64 -1.42 1.83
C GLN A 145 11.82 -2.63 0.91
N VAL A 146 11.56 -2.42 -0.37
CA VAL A 146 11.60 -3.47 -1.40
C VAL A 146 12.92 -3.41 -2.16
N PRO A 147 13.61 -4.53 -2.45
CA PRO A 147 14.72 -4.55 -3.39
C PRO A 147 14.31 -3.97 -4.74
N LYS A 148 15.10 -3.06 -5.30
CA LYS A 148 14.75 -2.36 -6.55
C LYS A 148 14.55 -3.31 -7.74
N ILE A 149 15.21 -4.46 -7.72
CA ILE A 149 15.05 -5.50 -8.74
C ILE A 149 13.67 -6.20 -8.70
N ASN A 150 12.94 -6.06 -7.59
CA ASN A 150 11.62 -6.67 -7.39
C ASN A 150 10.46 -5.69 -7.61
N VAL A 151 10.73 -4.50 -8.14
CA VAL A 151 9.69 -3.50 -8.47
C VAL A 151 9.74 -3.14 -9.95
N ILE A 152 8.61 -2.65 -10.47
CA ILE A 152 8.49 -2.11 -11.82
C ILE A 152 8.36 -0.60 -11.71
N ILE A 153 9.19 0.15 -12.46
CA ILE A 153 9.24 1.61 -12.41
C ILE A 153 8.80 2.18 -13.76
N THR A 154 7.75 3.01 -13.75
CA THR A 154 7.16 3.62 -14.95
C THR A 154 7.15 5.14 -14.79
N LYS A 155 7.69 5.87 -15.76
CA LYS A 155 7.57 7.34 -15.83
C LYS A 155 6.23 7.69 -16.47
N LEU A 156 5.49 8.60 -15.86
CA LEU A 156 4.18 9.09 -16.32
C LEU A 156 4.30 10.46 -16.99
#